data_AF-A0A2V9NYU6-F1
#
_entry.id   AF-A0A2V9NYU6-F1
#
_cell.length_a   1.000
_cell.length_b   1.000
_cell.length_c   1.000
_cell.angle_alpha   90.00
_cell.angle_beta   90.00
_cell.angle_gamma   90.00
#
_symmetry.space_group_name_H-M   'P 1'
#
loop_
_entity.id
_entity.type
_entity.pdbx_description
1 polymer ?
#
loop_
_entity_poly.entity_id
_entity_poly.type
_entity_poly.pdbx_seq_one_letter_code
_entity_poly.pdbx_strand_id
1 'polypeptide(L)'
;MLKIKHMPVLTLGFVFLVSLFTFSHTQPDTKTDPFADFRPRHEVPSVEFVGRQVCAGCHMQRNRSQLQTAMAHALNMPGDSTVLQAHPKLTFRAGIYTYTITTEGQQSSYSVTDGKETSTEPIAYVFGKAHVAQTYVLRHNGKLYEGRVSYYTAIDNLDWTIGDALNPPPSLEVAFGRDITGDEARNCFSCHSTGAVVSGKLELDRLTPGVTCEACHGPGQELGDFQSEEIEPRHSVARVLRSMPPKRQCRRNDAEPRRDHKCSFPTISSIRQSWPRPQ
;
A
#
# COMPACT_ATOMS: atom_id res chain seq x y z
N MET A 1 35.76 -86.92 26.63
CA MET A 1 36.27 -85.80 27.44
C MET A 1 35.62 -84.52 26.93
N LEU A 2 34.79 -83.87 27.76
CA LEU A 2 34.51 -82.42 27.89
C LEU A 2 33.09 -82.29 28.49
N LYS A 3 33.00 -82.26 29.82
CA LYS A 3 31.77 -81.95 30.56
C LYS A 3 31.65 -80.43 30.64
N ILE A 4 30.66 -79.87 29.95
CA ILE A 4 30.33 -78.44 30.00
C ILE A 4 29.65 -78.18 31.36
N LYS A 5 30.33 -77.45 32.25
CA LYS A 5 29.77 -76.94 33.51
C LYS A 5 28.98 -75.67 33.20
N HIS A 6 27.71 -75.64 33.62
CA HIS A 6 26.89 -74.44 33.62
C HIS A 6 27.45 -73.39 34.61
N MET A 7 27.79 -72.21 34.10
CA MET A 7 28.05 -71.01 34.88
C MET A 7 26.76 -70.21 35.03
N PRO A 8 26.48 -69.64 36.21
CA PRO A 8 25.27 -68.85 36.43
C PRO A 8 25.37 -67.50 35.71
N VAL A 9 24.33 -67.16 34.97
CA VAL A 9 24.14 -65.87 34.29
C VAL A 9 23.91 -64.81 35.38
N LEU A 10 24.91 -63.96 35.57
CA LEU A 10 24.84 -62.78 36.42
C LEU A 10 23.90 -61.76 35.74
N THR A 11 22.76 -61.50 36.38
CA THR A 11 21.77 -60.50 35.97
C THR A 11 22.36 -59.10 36.11
N LEU A 12 22.86 -58.54 35.01
CA LEU A 12 23.24 -57.13 34.92
C LEU A 12 21.96 -56.28 34.83
N GLY A 13 21.60 -55.62 35.92
CA GLY A 13 20.49 -54.66 35.96
C GLY A 13 20.74 -53.51 35.00
N PHE A 14 19.95 -53.45 33.92
CA PHE A 14 19.96 -52.36 32.95
C PHE A 14 19.14 -51.20 33.55
N VAL A 15 19.84 -50.24 34.18
CA VAL A 15 19.25 -48.97 34.59
C VAL A 15 18.95 -48.17 33.33
N PHE A 16 17.70 -48.22 32.87
CA PHE A 16 17.18 -47.33 31.84
C PHE A 16 17.15 -45.90 32.38
N LEU A 17 18.21 -45.14 32.12
CA LEU A 17 18.21 -43.68 32.21
C LEU A 17 17.26 -43.15 31.12
N VAL A 18 16.00 -42.93 31.48
CA VAL A 18 15.03 -42.20 30.66
C VAL A 18 15.56 -40.78 30.52
N SER A 19 16.32 -40.53 29.45
CA SER A 19 16.63 -39.18 29.02
C SER A 19 15.32 -38.52 28.61
N LEU A 20 14.86 -37.59 29.44
CA LEU A 20 13.84 -36.60 29.10
C LEU A 20 14.38 -35.78 27.92
N PHE A 21 14.18 -36.27 26.70
CA PHE A 21 14.16 -35.42 25.51
C PHE A 21 12.95 -34.53 25.65
N THR A 22 13.15 -33.35 26.23
CA THR A 22 12.22 -32.24 26.13
C THR A 22 12.14 -31.88 24.65
N PHE A 23 11.14 -32.44 23.98
CA PHE A 23 10.67 -31.93 22.69
C PHE A 23 10.28 -30.48 22.93
N SER A 24 11.21 -29.56 22.66
CA SER A 24 10.90 -28.15 22.54
C SER A 24 10.00 -28.04 21.32
N HIS A 25 8.69 -28.11 21.54
CA HIS A 25 7.72 -27.54 20.62
C HIS A 25 8.06 -26.06 20.52
N THR A 26 8.88 -25.68 19.55
CA THR A 26 8.87 -24.35 18.98
C THR A 26 7.47 -24.16 18.44
N GLN A 27 6.60 -23.55 19.25
CA GLN A 27 5.37 -22.98 18.74
C GLN A 27 5.78 -22.09 17.57
N PRO A 28 5.16 -22.23 16.38
CA PRO A 28 5.34 -21.24 15.35
C PRO A 28 4.95 -19.90 15.97
N ASP A 29 5.88 -18.96 15.98
CA ASP A 29 5.64 -17.58 16.37
C ASP A 29 4.57 -17.03 15.42
N THR A 30 3.30 -17.21 15.78
CA THR A 30 2.19 -16.45 15.21
C THR A 30 2.35 -15.03 15.71
N LYS A 31 3.31 -14.30 15.15
CA LYS A 31 3.31 -12.85 15.24
C LYS A 31 2.01 -12.40 14.60
N THR A 32 1.03 -12.06 15.44
CA THR A 32 -0.19 -11.38 15.03
C THR A 32 0.23 -10.18 14.18
N ASP A 33 -0.21 -10.15 12.92
CA ASP A 33 0.04 -9.02 12.04
C ASP A 33 -0.53 -7.77 12.72
N PRO A 34 0.31 -6.79 13.12
CA PRO A 34 -0.12 -5.58 13.81
C PRO A 34 -1.06 -4.71 12.95
N PHE A 35 -1.23 -5.03 11.67
CA PHE A 35 -2.16 -4.37 10.76
C PHE A 35 -3.43 -5.18 10.47
N ALA A 36 -3.60 -6.40 11.00
CA ALA A 36 -4.78 -7.22 10.75
C ALA A 36 -6.10 -6.50 11.10
N ASP A 37 -6.06 -5.65 12.13
CA ASP A 37 -7.20 -4.84 12.59
C ASP A 37 -7.14 -3.38 12.13
N PHE A 38 -6.09 -2.96 11.42
CA PHE A 38 -5.96 -1.61 10.91
C PHE A 38 -6.84 -1.42 9.67
N ARG A 39 -8.12 -1.12 9.90
CA ARG A 39 -9.05 -0.71 8.85
C ARG A 39 -9.21 0.80 8.90
N PRO A 40 -8.62 1.57 7.97
CA PRO A 40 -8.80 3.01 7.95
C PRO A 40 -10.23 3.45 7.60
N ARG A 41 -11.17 2.51 7.45
CA ARG A 41 -12.57 2.78 7.14
C ARG A 41 -13.49 1.80 7.87
N HIS A 42 -14.62 2.34 8.37
CA HIS A 42 -15.81 1.54 8.66
C HIS A 42 -16.54 1.27 7.34
N GLU A 43 -16.50 0.03 6.87
CA GLU A 43 -17.25 -0.36 5.68
C GLU A 43 -18.74 -0.36 6.01
N VAL A 44 -19.54 0.36 5.22
CA VAL A 44 -21.01 0.29 5.29
C VAL A 44 -21.43 -0.63 4.14
N PRO A 45 -21.99 -1.82 4.43
CA PRO A 45 -22.50 -2.69 3.38
C PRO A 45 -23.56 -1.95 2.56
N SER A 46 -23.62 -2.21 1.25
CA SER A 46 -24.66 -1.74 0.29
C SER A 46 -24.62 -0.29 -0.24
N VAL A 47 -23.58 0.49 0.06
CA VAL A 47 -23.40 1.83 -0.53
C VAL A 47 -22.21 1.88 -1.50
N GLU A 48 -22.47 2.30 -2.73
CA GLU A 48 -21.52 2.36 -3.84
C GLU A 48 -20.66 3.64 -3.80
N PHE A 49 -19.44 3.51 -4.30
CA PHE A 49 -18.57 4.66 -4.58
C PHE A 49 -19.03 5.33 -5.86
N VAL A 50 -19.35 6.62 -5.80
CA VAL A 50 -19.87 7.40 -6.95
C VAL A 50 -18.78 8.13 -7.72
N GLY A 51 -17.56 8.16 -7.17
CA GLY A 51 -16.41 8.82 -7.76
C GLY A 51 -16.36 10.32 -7.45
N ARG A 52 -15.13 10.85 -7.45
CA ARG A 52 -14.83 12.24 -7.12
C ARG A 52 -15.54 13.27 -8.02
N GLN A 53 -15.95 12.88 -9.22
CA GLN A 53 -16.60 13.75 -10.20
C GLN A 53 -17.95 14.24 -9.67
N VAL A 54 -18.71 13.37 -8.99
CA VAL A 54 -19.96 13.76 -8.32
C VAL A 54 -19.69 14.80 -7.24
N CYS A 55 -18.66 14.58 -6.42
CA CYS A 55 -18.24 15.53 -5.40
C CYS A 55 -17.82 16.88 -6.01
N ALA A 56 -17.21 16.88 -7.20
CA ALA A 56 -16.77 18.07 -7.89
C ALA A 56 -17.92 18.97 -8.38
N GLY A 57 -19.13 18.42 -8.55
CA GLY A 57 -20.33 19.17 -8.93
C GLY A 57 -20.64 20.31 -7.96
N CYS A 58 -20.56 20.04 -6.66
CA CYS A 58 -20.76 21.05 -5.60
C CYS A 58 -19.44 21.56 -4.99
N HIS A 59 -18.37 20.77 -5.05
CA HIS A 59 -17.10 21.07 -4.36
C HIS A 59 -15.90 21.16 -5.32
N MET A 60 -16.07 21.84 -6.45
CA MET A 60 -15.05 21.96 -7.50
C MET A 60 -13.66 22.38 -6.97
N GLN A 61 -13.57 23.41 -6.14
CA GLN A 61 -12.27 23.88 -5.65
C GLN A 61 -11.61 22.89 -4.70
N ARG A 62 -12.39 22.19 -3.87
CA ARG A 62 -11.86 21.13 -2.99
C ARG A 62 -11.37 19.95 -3.80
N ASN A 63 -12.12 19.53 -4.82
CA ASN A 63 -11.70 18.46 -5.73
C ASN A 63 -10.39 18.83 -6.47
N ARG A 64 -10.28 20.07 -6.98
CA ARG A 64 -9.03 20.55 -7.60
C ARG A 64 -7.84 20.52 -6.65
N SER A 65 -8.00 20.98 -5.41
CA SER A 65 -6.92 20.94 -4.43
C SER A 65 -6.58 19.51 -4.00
N GLN A 66 -7.57 18.63 -3.84
CA GLN A 66 -7.34 17.22 -3.47
C GLN A 66 -6.50 16.50 -4.53
N LEU A 67 -6.77 16.75 -5.81
CA LEU A 67 -6.00 16.15 -6.90
C LEU A 67 -4.51 16.45 -6.87
N GLN A 68 -4.08 17.54 -6.24
CA GLN A 68 -2.67 17.91 -6.15
C GLN A 68 -1.95 17.28 -4.95
N THR A 69 -2.67 16.49 -4.15
CA THR A 69 -2.12 15.90 -2.92
C THR A 69 -1.37 14.61 -3.20
N ALA A 70 -0.42 14.25 -2.33
CA ALA A 70 0.25 12.94 -2.40
C ALA A 70 -0.72 11.76 -2.26
N MET A 71 -1.83 11.96 -1.53
CA MET A 71 -2.89 10.96 -1.38
C MET A 71 -3.57 10.65 -2.71
N ALA A 72 -3.91 11.66 -3.52
CA ALA A 72 -4.49 11.47 -4.84
C ALA A 72 -3.58 10.69 -5.79
N HIS A 73 -2.26 10.82 -5.60
CA HIS A 73 -1.24 10.17 -6.43
C HIS A 73 -0.59 8.98 -5.76
N ALA A 74 -1.19 8.41 -4.69
CA ALA A 74 -0.63 7.26 -3.98
C ALA A 74 -0.61 5.99 -4.83
N LEU A 75 -1.51 5.91 -5.81
CA LEU A 75 -1.63 4.88 -6.83
C LEU A 75 -2.10 5.54 -8.13
N ASN A 76 -1.50 5.18 -9.26
CA ASN A 76 -1.94 5.62 -10.59
C ASN A 76 -2.06 4.43 -11.53
N MET A 77 -2.86 4.58 -12.58
CA MET A 77 -2.78 3.70 -13.74
C MET A 77 -1.49 4.01 -14.53
N PRO A 78 -0.94 3.04 -15.29
CA PRO A 78 0.27 3.25 -16.08
C PRO A 78 0.17 4.46 -17.02
N GLY A 79 -0.95 4.59 -17.73
CA GLY A 79 -1.20 5.71 -18.66
C GLY A 79 -1.22 7.09 -17.99
N ASP A 80 -1.58 7.16 -16.71
CA ASP A 80 -1.64 8.40 -15.93
C ASP A 80 -0.30 8.74 -15.24
N SER A 81 0.70 7.85 -15.31
CA SER A 81 1.99 8.10 -14.67
C SER A 81 2.85 9.05 -15.50
N THR A 82 3.06 10.26 -14.99
CA THR A 82 3.92 11.26 -15.65
C THR A 82 5.36 10.78 -15.80
N VAL A 83 5.85 9.92 -14.92
CA VAL A 83 7.19 9.31 -15.03
C VAL A 83 7.24 8.36 -16.22
N LEU A 84 6.28 7.44 -16.33
CA LEU A 84 6.28 6.48 -17.44
C LEU A 84 6.10 7.15 -18.80
N GLN A 85 5.38 8.28 -18.84
CA GLN A 85 5.25 9.10 -20.04
C GLN A 85 6.51 9.90 -20.37
N ALA A 86 7.20 10.45 -19.37
CA ALA A 86 8.44 11.20 -19.56
C ALA A 86 9.64 10.30 -19.92
N HIS A 87 9.61 9.05 -19.45
CA HIS A 87 10.66 8.06 -19.68
C HIS A 87 10.09 6.86 -20.44
N PRO A 88 9.90 6.97 -21.77
CA PRO A 88 9.32 5.89 -22.58
C PRO A 88 10.18 4.62 -22.58
N LYS A 89 11.44 4.72 -22.16
CA LYS A 89 12.31 3.59 -21.87
C LYS A 89 13.19 3.88 -20.67
N LEU A 90 13.09 3.04 -19.65
CA LEU A 90 13.99 3.00 -18.50
C LEU A 90 14.77 1.68 -18.52
N THR A 91 16.01 1.71 -18.05
CA THR A 91 16.86 0.51 -18.02
C THR A 91 17.77 0.51 -16.80
N PHE A 92 17.82 -0.63 -16.12
CA PHE A 92 18.71 -0.89 -14.99
C PHE A 92 19.42 -2.23 -15.19
N ARG A 93 20.69 -2.30 -14.81
CA ARG A 93 21.51 -3.52 -14.94
C ARG A 93 22.08 -3.91 -13.60
N ALA A 94 21.95 -5.20 -13.28
CA ALA A 94 22.55 -5.79 -12.10
C ALA A 94 23.04 -7.20 -12.38
N GLY A 95 24.37 -7.36 -12.38
CA GLY A 95 25.00 -8.61 -12.76
C GLY A 95 24.62 -9.00 -14.19
N ILE A 96 24.05 -10.20 -14.36
CA ILE A 96 23.59 -10.71 -15.65
C ILE A 96 22.21 -10.17 -16.04
N TYR A 97 21.45 -9.60 -15.09
CA TYR A 97 20.08 -9.20 -15.34
C TYR A 97 20.01 -7.76 -15.88
N THR A 98 19.22 -7.58 -16.94
CA THR A 98 18.80 -6.27 -17.43
C THR A 98 17.30 -6.11 -17.23
N TYR A 99 16.93 -5.07 -16.51
CA TYR A 99 15.57 -4.65 -16.22
C TYR A 99 15.22 -3.53 -17.19
N THR A 100 14.07 -3.63 -17.85
CA THR A 100 13.58 -2.61 -18.78
C THR A 100 12.13 -2.32 -18.51
N ILE A 101 11.77 -1.04 -18.44
CA ILE A 101 10.39 -0.60 -18.51
C ILE A 101 10.22 0.18 -19.79
N THR A 102 9.24 -0.18 -20.59
CA THR A 102 8.90 0.52 -21.84
C THR A 102 7.46 1.00 -21.80
N THR A 103 7.24 2.23 -22.27
CA THR A 103 5.91 2.82 -22.39
C THR A 103 5.62 3.13 -23.84
N GLU A 104 4.49 2.61 -24.33
CA GLU A 104 3.95 2.86 -25.66
C GLU A 104 2.53 3.41 -25.52
N GLY A 105 2.37 4.71 -25.73
CA GLY A 105 1.11 5.40 -25.50
C GLY A 105 0.68 5.34 -24.04
N GLN A 106 -0.43 4.65 -23.75
CA GLN A 106 -0.95 4.51 -22.38
C GLN A 106 -0.61 3.16 -21.72
N GLN A 107 0.14 2.31 -22.41
CA GLN A 107 0.51 1.00 -21.93
C GLN A 107 1.99 0.99 -21.56
N SER A 108 2.32 0.35 -20.45
CA SER A 108 3.71 0.15 -20.04
C SER A 108 3.92 -1.31 -19.71
N SER A 109 5.08 -1.85 -20.10
CA SER A 109 5.51 -3.20 -19.79
C SER A 109 6.79 -3.18 -18.96
N TYR A 110 6.93 -4.21 -18.13
CA TYR A 110 8.11 -4.46 -17.30
C TYR A 110 8.76 -5.76 -17.77
N SER A 111 10.05 -5.72 -18.03
CA SER A 111 10.80 -6.85 -18.58
C SER A 111 12.11 -7.08 -17.83
N VAL A 112 12.45 -8.34 -17.61
CA VAL A 112 13.76 -8.76 -17.08
C VAL A 112 14.35 -9.84 -17.99
N THR A 113 15.64 -9.71 -18.30
CA THR A 113 16.37 -10.72 -19.06
C THR A 113 17.71 -11.02 -18.41
N ASP A 114 18.16 -12.28 -18.46
CA ASP A 114 19.50 -12.72 -18.07
C ASP A 114 20.47 -12.84 -19.28
N GLY A 115 20.03 -12.39 -20.47
CA GLY A 115 20.73 -12.51 -21.74
C GLY A 115 20.43 -13.81 -22.51
N LYS A 116 19.72 -14.77 -21.93
CA LYS A 116 19.29 -16.02 -22.57
C LYS A 116 17.77 -16.10 -22.64
N GLU A 117 17.11 -15.78 -21.54
CA GLU A 117 15.66 -15.79 -21.36
C GLU A 117 15.17 -14.39 -21.01
N THR A 118 13.90 -14.12 -21.29
CA THR A 118 13.27 -12.83 -20.99
C THR A 118 11.85 -13.08 -20.47
N SER A 119 11.52 -12.49 -19.33
CA SER A 119 10.17 -12.43 -18.78
C SER A 119 9.63 -11.01 -18.92
N THR A 120 8.41 -10.86 -19.42
CA THR A 120 7.77 -9.57 -19.65
C THR A 120 6.31 -9.63 -19.24
N GLU A 121 5.83 -8.65 -18.49
CA GLU A 121 4.40 -8.48 -18.18
C GLU A 121 3.97 -7.01 -18.31
N PRO A 122 2.69 -6.73 -18.58
CA PRO A 122 2.16 -5.38 -18.47
C PRO A 122 2.21 -4.90 -17.01
N ILE A 123 2.55 -3.63 -16.83
CA ILE A 123 2.39 -2.95 -15.55
C ILE A 123 0.89 -2.75 -15.34
N ALA A 124 0.36 -3.27 -14.24
CA ALA A 124 -1.04 -3.14 -13.88
C ALA A 124 -1.30 -1.87 -13.06
N TYR A 125 -0.39 -1.55 -12.13
CA TYR A 125 -0.52 -0.37 -11.27
C TYR A 125 0.83 0.27 -10.95
N VAL A 126 0.80 1.58 -10.69
CA VAL A 126 1.97 2.37 -10.31
C VAL A 126 1.78 2.91 -8.89
N PHE A 127 2.43 2.30 -7.92
CA PHE A 127 2.38 2.70 -6.51
C PHE A 127 3.40 3.80 -6.23
N GLY A 128 3.01 4.76 -5.40
CA GLY A 128 3.88 5.85 -4.97
C GLY A 128 3.75 7.10 -5.85
N LYS A 129 4.43 8.16 -5.40
CA LYS A 129 4.33 9.50 -5.98
C LYS A 129 5.56 9.78 -6.85
N ALA A 130 5.32 10.29 -8.06
CA ALA A 130 6.32 10.66 -9.06
C ALA A 130 7.47 11.57 -8.58
N HIS A 131 7.29 12.31 -7.47
CA HIS A 131 8.31 13.20 -6.90
C HIS A 131 9.23 12.53 -5.86
N VAL A 132 8.99 11.25 -5.54
CA VAL A 132 9.80 10.49 -4.58
C VAL A 132 10.26 9.19 -5.22
N ALA A 133 9.31 8.28 -5.42
CA ALA A 133 9.55 6.97 -6.00
C ALA A 133 8.26 6.38 -6.54
N GLN A 134 8.38 5.51 -7.53
CA GLN A 134 7.29 4.70 -8.06
C GLN A 134 7.70 3.23 -8.16
N THR A 135 6.91 2.37 -7.53
CA THR A 135 7.02 0.91 -7.61
C THR A 135 5.93 0.36 -8.50
N TYR A 136 6.27 -0.65 -9.29
CA TYR A 136 5.40 -1.18 -10.33
C TYR A 136 4.81 -2.52 -9.89
N VAL A 137 3.48 -2.63 -9.97
CA VAL A 137 2.77 -3.88 -9.73
C VAL A 137 2.35 -4.49 -11.05
N LEU A 138 2.66 -5.77 -11.23
CA LEU A 138 2.46 -6.55 -12.44
C LEU A 138 1.35 -7.57 -12.23
N ARG A 139 0.73 -8.03 -13.32
CA ARG A 139 -0.09 -9.25 -13.29
C ARG A 139 0.72 -10.38 -13.92
N HIS A 140 1.04 -11.40 -13.13
CA HIS A 140 1.82 -12.55 -13.59
C HIS A 140 1.13 -13.83 -13.13
N ASN A 141 0.79 -14.72 -14.06
CA ASN A 141 0.13 -16.00 -13.78
C ASN A 141 -1.14 -15.89 -12.88
N GLY A 142 -1.96 -14.85 -13.12
CA GLY A 142 -3.18 -14.61 -12.35
C GLY A 142 -2.98 -14.02 -10.95
N LYS A 143 -1.74 -13.68 -10.59
CA LYS A 143 -1.36 -13.06 -9.31
C LYS A 143 -0.82 -11.65 -9.50
N LEU A 144 -0.76 -10.90 -8.41
CA LEU A 144 -0.10 -9.59 -8.38
C LEU A 144 1.35 -9.76 -7.98
N TYR A 145 2.26 -9.13 -8.72
CA TYR A 145 3.69 -9.17 -8.44
C TYR A 145 4.22 -7.77 -8.20
N GLU A 146 5.10 -7.60 -7.23
CA GLU A 146 5.91 -6.40 -7.06
C GLU A 146 7.17 -6.53 -7.90
N GLY A 147 7.38 -5.59 -8.82
CA GLY A 147 8.61 -5.50 -9.60
C GLY A 147 9.80 -5.19 -8.70
N ARG A 148 10.95 -5.78 -9.04
CA ARG A 148 12.17 -5.69 -8.24
C ARG A 148 12.92 -4.36 -8.37
N VAL A 149 12.54 -3.54 -9.34
CA VAL A 149 13.07 -2.19 -9.51
C VAL A 149 11.96 -1.15 -9.45
N SER A 150 12.26 -0.05 -8.77
CA SER A 150 11.42 1.13 -8.66
C SER A 150 12.12 2.30 -9.33
N TYR A 151 11.35 3.23 -9.85
CA TYR A 151 11.87 4.53 -10.26
C TYR A 151 12.06 5.43 -9.05
N TYR A 152 13.17 6.15 -9.00
CA TYR A 152 13.48 7.12 -7.94
C TYR A 152 13.82 8.47 -8.56
N THR A 153 13.06 9.50 -8.18
CA THR A 153 13.24 10.86 -8.71
C THR A 153 14.62 11.43 -8.40
N ALA A 154 15.22 11.05 -7.26
CA ALA A 154 16.51 11.56 -6.82
C ALA A 154 17.68 11.15 -7.74
N ILE A 155 17.53 10.05 -8.48
CA ILE A 155 18.55 9.54 -9.43
C ILE A 155 18.05 9.56 -10.88
N ASP A 156 16.81 10.03 -11.10
CA ASP A 156 16.13 10.06 -12.41
C ASP A 156 16.17 8.72 -13.15
N ASN A 157 16.14 7.61 -12.42
CA ASN A 157 16.30 6.27 -12.99
C ASN A 157 15.74 5.18 -12.06
N LEU A 158 15.82 3.95 -12.53
CA LEU A 158 15.52 2.72 -11.80
C LEU A 158 16.66 2.35 -10.85
N ASP A 159 16.27 1.87 -9.67
CA ASP A 159 17.13 1.16 -8.73
C ASP A 159 16.28 0.09 -8.02
N TRP A 160 16.88 -0.68 -7.13
CA TRP A 160 16.19 -1.72 -6.37
C TRP A 160 14.96 -1.19 -5.63
N THR A 161 13.86 -1.94 -5.72
CA THR A 161 12.70 -1.72 -4.86
C THR A 161 13.12 -1.89 -3.40
N ILE A 162 12.67 -0.97 -2.52
CA ILE A 162 12.99 -1.04 -1.09
C ILE A 162 12.51 -2.38 -0.51
N GLY A 163 13.44 -3.13 0.10
CA GLY A 163 13.16 -4.45 0.65
C GLY A 163 13.78 -5.60 -0.14
N ASP A 164 14.11 -5.40 -1.43
CA ASP A 164 14.62 -6.44 -2.32
C ASP A 164 16.16 -6.58 -2.32
N ALA A 165 16.80 -6.34 -1.18
CA ALA A 165 18.26 -6.23 -1.05
C ALA A 165 19.08 -7.53 -1.32
N LEU A 166 18.46 -8.63 -1.74
CA LEU A 166 19.21 -9.81 -2.19
C LEU A 166 19.93 -9.48 -3.51
N ASN A 167 21.26 -9.51 -3.50
CA ASN A 167 22.06 -9.23 -4.68
C ASN A 167 23.17 -10.27 -4.87
N PRO A 168 23.22 -10.99 -6.01
CA PRO A 168 22.24 -11.02 -7.12
C PRO A 168 21.06 -12.01 -6.89
N PRO A 169 19.92 -11.85 -7.58
CA PRO A 169 18.83 -12.84 -7.57
C PRO A 169 19.30 -14.24 -8.05
N PRO A 170 18.84 -15.34 -7.42
CA PRO A 170 19.27 -16.69 -7.78
C PRO A 170 18.67 -17.22 -9.09
N SER A 171 17.62 -16.59 -9.63
CA SER A 171 16.94 -17.01 -10.85
C SER A 171 16.23 -15.85 -11.54
N LEU A 172 15.85 -16.04 -12.82
CA LEU A 172 15.07 -15.06 -13.59
C LEU A 172 13.71 -14.78 -12.93
N GLU A 173 13.05 -15.81 -12.38
CA GLU A 173 11.79 -15.64 -11.64
C GLU A 173 11.95 -14.71 -10.43
N VAL A 174 13.00 -14.90 -9.62
CA VAL A 174 13.25 -14.04 -8.46
C VAL A 174 13.76 -12.66 -8.88
N ALA A 175 14.43 -12.56 -10.03
CA ALA A 175 14.81 -11.28 -10.62
C ALA A 175 13.59 -10.51 -11.13
N PHE A 176 12.60 -11.21 -11.70
CA PHE A 176 11.40 -10.59 -12.24
C PHE A 176 10.62 -9.80 -11.17
N GLY A 177 10.41 -10.42 -10.01
CA GLY A 177 9.73 -9.79 -8.88
C GLY A 177 9.31 -10.82 -7.84
N ARG A 178 8.35 -10.44 -7.00
CA ARG A 178 7.76 -11.34 -6.00
C ARG A 178 6.24 -11.27 -6.01
N ASP A 179 5.61 -12.40 -5.71
CA ASP A 179 4.18 -12.48 -5.45
C ASP A 179 3.81 -11.57 -4.26
N ILE A 180 2.81 -10.71 -4.46
CA ILE A 180 2.19 -9.91 -3.41
C ILE A 180 1.01 -10.74 -2.88
N THR A 181 1.24 -11.38 -1.74
CA THR A 181 0.26 -12.29 -1.15
C THR A 181 -1.08 -11.60 -0.91
N GLY A 182 -2.18 -12.36 -0.83
CA GLY A 182 -3.53 -11.79 -0.73
C GLY A 182 -3.71 -10.80 0.43
N ASP A 183 -3.05 -11.02 1.57
CA ASP A 183 -3.13 -10.14 2.74
C ASP A 183 -2.32 -8.86 2.55
N GLU A 184 -1.10 -9.01 2.05
CA GLU A 184 -0.23 -7.88 1.71
C GLU A 184 -0.88 -7.00 0.63
N ALA A 185 -1.41 -7.60 -0.44
CA ALA A 185 -2.11 -6.89 -1.49
C ALA A 185 -3.30 -6.11 -0.91
N ARG A 186 -4.14 -6.75 -0.10
CA ARG A 186 -5.24 -6.05 0.59
C ARG A 186 -4.75 -4.86 1.40
N ASN A 187 -3.67 -5.02 2.16
CA ASN A 187 -3.10 -3.95 2.96
C ASN A 187 -2.60 -2.78 2.09
N CYS A 188 -1.82 -3.06 1.05
CA CYS A 188 -1.33 -2.05 0.10
C CYS A 188 -2.50 -1.28 -0.55
N PHE A 189 -3.47 -1.99 -1.12
CA PHE A 189 -4.58 -1.38 -1.85
C PHE A 189 -5.56 -0.65 -0.91
N SER A 190 -5.75 -1.10 0.33
CA SER A 190 -6.59 -0.41 1.31
C SER A 190 -6.13 1.01 1.63
N CYS A 191 -4.81 1.27 1.54
CA CYS A 191 -4.20 2.54 1.90
C CYS A 191 -3.85 3.41 0.68
N HIS A 192 -3.62 2.81 -0.49
CA HIS A 192 -3.18 3.53 -1.69
C HIS A 192 -4.29 3.78 -2.72
N SER A 193 -5.47 3.19 -2.53
CA SER A 193 -6.59 3.32 -3.44
C SER A 193 -7.89 3.62 -2.70
N THR A 194 -8.97 3.85 -3.46
CA THR A 194 -10.33 4.00 -2.92
C THR A 194 -11.21 2.88 -3.45
N GLY A 195 -12.00 2.23 -2.59
CA GLY A 195 -13.00 1.25 -3.01
C GLY A 195 -12.49 -0.15 -3.37
N ALA A 196 -11.17 -0.39 -3.29
CA ALA A 196 -10.60 -1.69 -3.66
C ALA A 196 -10.78 -2.80 -2.62
N VAL A 197 -11.15 -2.48 -1.38
CA VAL A 197 -11.37 -3.48 -0.33
C VAL A 197 -12.81 -3.38 0.17
N VAL A 198 -13.54 -4.48 0.04
CA VAL A 198 -14.95 -4.60 0.41
C VAL A 198 -15.14 -5.90 1.20
N SER A 199 -15.74 -5.80 2.38
CA SER A 199 -15.92 -6.91 3.33
C SER A 199 -14.62 -7.67 3.61
N GLY A 200 -13.50 -6.93 3.69
CA GLY A 200 -12.16 -7.51 3.89
C GLY A 200 -11.61 -8.31 2.70
N LYS A 201 -12.21 -8.20 1.51
CA LYS A 201 -11.72 -8.83 0.27
C LYS A 201 -11.23 -7.78 -0.71
N LEU A 202 -10.17 -8.12 -1.44
CA LEU A 202 -9.67 -7.27 -2.53
C LEU A 202 -10.56 -7.42 -3.76
N GLU A 203 -11.20 -6.35 -4.19
CA GLU A 203 -12.02 -6.25 -5.40
C GLU A 203 -11.43 -5.17 -6.32
N LEU A 204 -10.47 -5.57 -7.15
CA LEU A 204 -9.72 -4.65 -8.02
C LEU A 204 -10.59 -3.99 -9.10
N ASP A 205 -11.73 -4.58 -9.46
CA ASP A 205 -12.65 -4.02 -10.48
C ASP A 205 -13.40 -2.79 -9.97
N ARG A 206 -13.44 -2.59 -8.65
CA ARG A 206 -14.10 -1.44 -7.98
C ARG A 206 -13.11 -0.38 -7.53
N LEU A 207 -11.82 -0.61 -7.80
CA LEU A 207 -10.75 0.27 -7.42
C LEU A 207 -10.86 1.60 -8.17
N THR A 208 -10.78 2.70 -7.41
CA THR A 208 -10.39 4.01 -7.93
C THR A 208 -8.93 4.27 -7.54
N PRO A 209 -8.04 4.59 -8.49
CA PRO A 209 -6.65 4.90 -8.19
C PRO A 209 -6.52 6.11 -7.25
N GLY A 210 -5.64 5.98 -6.25
CA GLY A 210 -5.38 7.00 -5.26
C GLY A 210 -6.40 7.06 -4.12
N VAL A 211 -6.04 7.80 -3.08
CA VAL A 211 -6.88 8.08 -1.91
C VAL A 211 -7.72 9.32 -2.22
N THR A 212 -8.98 9.10 -2.61
CA THR A 212 -9.91 10.12 -3.10
C THR A 212 -10.86 10.65 -2.02
N CYS A 213 -11.86 11.48 -2.39
CA CYS A 213 -12.81 12.07 -1.44
C CYS A 213 -13.48 11.02 -0.56
N GLU A 214 -13.99 9.98 -1.22
CA GLU A 214 -14.72 8.90 -0.58
C GLU A 214 -13.80 8.07 0.31
N ALA A 215 -12.46 8.12 0.13
CA ALA A 215 -11.44 7.53 1.01
C ALA A 215 -11.68 7.86 2.50
N CYS A 216 -12.04 9.12 2.76
CA CYS A 216 -12.24 9.66 4.11
C CYS A 216 -13.71 9.94 4.43
N HIS A 217 -14.53 10.24 3.43
CA HIS A 217 -15.91 10.71 3.62
C HIS A 217 -16.98 9.60 3.54
N GLY A 218 -16.58 8.36 3.23
CA GLY A 218 -17.53 7.28 2.97
C GLY A 218 -17.99 7.26 1.50
N PRO A 219 -18.70 6.20 1.08
CA PRO A 219 -19.29 6.11 -0.26
C PRO A 219 -20.38 7.18 -0.46
N GLY A 220 -20.40 7.83 -1.61
CA GLY A 220 -21.25 9.00 -1.86
C GLY A 220 -22.66 8.70 -2.39
N GLN A 221 -23.07 7.44 -2.52
CA GLN A 221 -24.36 7.06 -3.13
C GLN A 221 -25.56 7.73 -2.44
N GLU A 222 -25.55 7.90 -1.11
CA GLU A 222 -26.63 8.57 -0.38
C GLU A 222 -26.60 10.10 -0.48
N LEU A 223 -25.52 10.68 -1.01
CA LEU A 223 -25.37 12.14 -1.20
C LEU A 223 -25.78 12.60 -2.61
N GLY A 224 -25.92 11.67 -3.56
CA GLY A 224 -26.21 11.97 -4.97
C GLY A 224 -27.62 12.46 -5.26
N ASP A 225 -28.57 12.30 -4.33
CA ASP A 225 -29.97 12.71 -4.48
C ASP A 225 -30.29 14.12 -3.96
N PHE A 226 -29.33 14.83 -3.39
CA PHE A 226 -29.53 16.23 -3.01
C PHE A 226 -29.37 17.14 -4.24
N GLN A 227 -30.36 17.10 -5.13
CA GLN A 227 -30.55 18.16 -6.12
C GLN A 227 -30.85 19.49 -5.41
N SER A 228 -30.41 20.55 -6.04
CA SER A 228 -30.42 21.95 -5.62
C SER A 228 -31.81 22.52 -5.34
N GLU A 229 -32.49 22.06 -4.29
CA GLU A 229 -33.46 22.91 -3.61
C GLU A 229 -32.72 23.84 -2.66
N GLU A 230 -33.05 25.12 -2.77
CA GLU A 230 -32.47 26.25 -2.07
C GLU A 230 -32.32 25.95 -0.56
N ILE A 231 -31.12 25.56 -0.13
CA ILE A 231 -30.86 25.23 1.27
C ILE A 231 -30.80 26.54 2.07
N GLU A 232 -31.94 26.94 2.61
CA GLU A 232 -32.01 27.82 3.78
C GLU A 232 -31.06 27.28 4.86
N PRO A 233 -30.16 28.10 5.46
CA PRO A 233 -29.08 27.64 6.31
C PRO A 233 -29.62 27.26 7.70
N ARG A 234 -30.35 26.15 7.81
CA ARG A 234 -30.90 25.68 9.10
C ARG A 234 -30.45 24.31 9.56
N HIS A 235 -29.72 23.53 8.76
CA HIS A 235 -29.13 22.29 9.24
C HIS A 235 -27.61 22.29 9.09
N SER A 236 -26.97 22.77 10.16
CA SER A 236 -25.54 22.91 10.30
C SER A 236 -24.77 21.63 9.91
N VAL A 237 -23.88 21.80 8.93
CA VAL A 237 -22.70 20.96 8.60
C VAL A 237 -21.89 20.56 9.85
N ALA A 238 -22.12 21.20 10.99
CA ALA A 238 -21.54 20.93 12.28
C ALA A 238 -21.92 19.58 12.91
N ARG A 239 -23.04 18.94 12.52
CA ARG A 239 -23.41 17.62 13.07
C ARG A 239 -22.61 16.48 12.45
N VAL A 240 -22.38 16.52 11.13
CA VAL A 240 -21.57 15.53 10.39
C VAL A 240 -20.08 15.64 10.72
N LEU A 241 -19.57 16.87 10.93
CA LEU A 241 -18.17 17.08 11.33
C LEU A 241 -17.85 16.63 12.76
N ARG A 242 -18.85 16.47 13.64
CA ARG A 242 -18.67 16.01 15.03
C ARG A 242 -18.67 14.48 15.17
N SER A 243 -19.16 13.75 14.17
CA SER A 243 -19.17 12.28 14.14
C SER A 243 -18.03 11.69 13.30
N MET A 244 -17.19 12.52 12.68
CA MET A 244 -16.04 12.05 11.90
C MET A 244 -14.90 11.59 12.83
N PRO A 245 -14.33 10.38 12.62
CA PRO A 245 -13.13 9.98 13.33
C PRO A 245 -11.98 10.95 13.02
N PRO A 246 -11.09 11.23 13.99
CA PRO A 246 -10.01 12.19 13.78
C PRO A 246 -9.08 11.74 12.66
N LYS A 247 -8.36 12.69 12.03
CA LYS A 247 -7.33 12.51 10.98
C LYS A 247 -6.19 11.49 11.30
N ARG A 248 -6.26 10.79 12.43
CA ARG A 248 -5.30 9.76 12.87
C ARG A 248 -5.36 8.49 12.04
N GLN A 249 -6.45 8.28 11.30
CA GLN A 249 -6.69 7.02 10.59
C GLN A 249 -5.73 6.76 9.41
N CYS A 250 -5.03 7.79 8.90
CA CYS A 250 -4.04 7.64 7.82
C CYS A 250 -2.63 8.13 8.20
N ARG A 251 -2.34 8.39 9.48
CA ARG A 251 -0.97 8.76 9.93
C ARG A 251 -0.25 7.52 10.47
N ARG A 252 1.03 7.38 10.11
CA ARG A 252 1.98 6.41 10.67
C ARG A 252 2.06 6.50 12.20
N ASN A 253 2.39 5.35 12.81
CA ASN A 253 2.96 5.23 14.14
C ASN A 253 4.32 5.95 14.19
N ASP A 254 4.36 7.18 14.68
CA ASP A 254 5.61 7.84 15.04
C ASP A 254 5.76 7.77 16.56
N ALA A 255 6.68 6.92 17.01
CA ALA A 255 7.22 6.93 18.37
C ALA A 255 8.23 8.09 18.49
N GLU A 256 7.75 9.31 18.67
CA GLU A 256 8.58 10.47 19.04
C GLU A 256 7.79 11.37 20.01
N PRO A 257 8.37 11.84 21.14
CA PRO A 257 7.62 12.60 22.14
C PRO A 257 7.23 13.98 21.57
N ARG A 258 5.97 14.36 21.79
CA ARG A 258 5.46 15.70 21.45
C ARG A 258 6.35 16.78 22.08
N ARG A 259 7.00 17.61 21.25
CA ARG A 259 7.34 18.97 21.66
C ARG A 259 6.09 19.82 21.45
N ASP A 260 5.54 20.33 22.55
CA ASP A 260 4.41 21.26 22.55
C ASP A 260 4.82 22.58 21.93
N HIS A 261 4.65 22.73 20.61
CA HIS A 261 4.57 24.04 19.99
C HIS A 261 3.16 24.60 20.23
N LYS A 262 3.03 25.44 21.26
CA LYS A 262 1.88 26.34 21.45
C LYS A 262 1.80 27.30 20.25
N CYS A 263 0.98 26.96 19.25
CA CYS A 263 0.49 27.94 18.29
C CYS A 263 -0.64 28.73 18.95
N SER A 264 -0.29 29.87 19.56
CA SER A 264 -1.26 30.88 19.97
C SER A 264 -1.82 31.57 18.71
N PHE A 265 -3.07 31.30 18.36
CA PHE A 265 -3.79 32.09 17.35
C PHE A 265 -4.31 33.38 17.99
N PRO A 266 -4.11 34.57 17.38
CA PRO A 266 -4.78 35.78 17.85
C PRO A 266 -6.29 35.70 17.55
N THR A 267 -7.10 36.16 18.50
CA THR A 267 -8.55 36.24 18.38
C THR A 267 -8.98 37.28 17.33
N ILE A 268 -10.13 37.03 16.70
CA ILE A 268 -10.73 37.77 15.57
C ILE A 268 -11.05 39.26 15.85
N SER A 269 -10.68 39.85 16.99
CA SER A 269 -10.88 41.28 17.24
C SER A 269 -9.69 42.20 16.89
N SER A 270 -8.53 41.67 16.46
CA SER A 270 -7.33 42.48 16.20
C SER A 270 -7.00 42.78 14.73
N ILE A 271 -7.77 42.29 13.76
CA ILE A 271 -7.57 42.60 12.33
C ILE A 271 -8.65 43.59 11.87
N ARG A 272 -8.52 44.85 12.30
CA ARG A 272 -9.31 45.96 11.71
C ARG A 272 -8.56 47.29 11.57
N GLN A 273 -7.23 47.29 11.68
CA GLN A 273 -6.43 48.52 11.55
C GLN A 273 -5.12 48.28 10.79
N SER A 274 -5.18 48.01 9.48
CA SER A 274 -4.01 48.18 8.59
C SER A 274 -4.33 47.86 7.12
N TRP A 275 -5.15 48.68 6.46
CA TRP A 275 -5.14 48.78 5.00
C TRP A 275 -5.31 50.25 4.57
N PRO A 276 -4.45 50.79 3.68
CA PRO A 276 -4.58 52.15 3.17
C PRO A 276 -5.74 52.25 2.17
N ARG A 277 -6.45 53.38 2.17
CA ARG A 277 -7.54 53.65 1.22
C ARG A 277 -6.96 54.00 -0.17
N PRO A 278 -7.57 53.52 -1.28
CA PRO A 278 -7.29 54.07 -2.60
C PRO A 278 -7.96 55.44 -2.76
N GLN A 279 -7.34 56.28 -3.60
CA GLN A 279 -7.80 57.63 -3.98
C GLN A 279 -9.11 57.59 -4.75
#